data_AF-A0A542XAF8-F1
#
_entry.id   AF-A0A542XAF8-F1
#
_cell.length_a   1.000
_cell.length_b   1.000
_cell.length_c   1.000
_cell.angle_alpha   90.00
_cell.angle_beta   90.00
_cell.angle_gamma   90.00
#
_symmetry.space_group_name_H-M   'P 1'
#
loop_
_entity.id
_entity.type
_entity.pdbx_description
1 polymer ?
#
loop_
_entity_poly.entity_id
_entity_poly.type
_entity_poly.pdbx_seq_one_letter_code
_entity_poly.pdbx_strand_id
1 'polypeptide(L)' 'MGLFGSASDKTPLELPDALAQRVDDLLARDDYFAAIRQVRRETGAGLVVGTRAVDHGQELRDSA' A
#
# COMPACT_ATOMS: atom_id res chain seq x y z
N MET A 1 6.15 -31.98 2.17
CA MET A 1 5.25 -31.44 3.22
C MET A 1 5.96 -30.27 3.89
N GLY A 2 5.40 -29.06 3.80
CA GLY A 2 6.00 -27.84 4.35
C GLY A 2 5.07 -26.65 4.14
N LEU A 3 4.11 -26.52 5.03
CA LEU A 3 3.27 -25.36 5.41
C LEU A 3 3.43 -24.07 4.58
N PHE A 4 2.64 -23.92 3.51
CA PHE A 4 2.26 -22.58 3.04
C PHE A 4 1.19 -22.07 4.01
N GLY A 5 1.63 -21.32 5.01
CA GLY A 5 0.75 -20.64 5.93
C GLY A 5 -0.23 -19.76 5.16
N SER A 6 -1.52 -20.05 5.33
CA SER A 6 -2.61 -19.12 5.07
C SER A 6 -2.34 -17.80 5.78
N ALA A 7 -1.90 -16.78 5.04
CA ALA A 7 -2.07 -15.40 5.49
C ALA A 7 -3.42 -14.90 4.97
N SER A 8 -4.49 -15.39 5.59
CA SER A 8 -5.77 -14.72 5.54
C SER A 8 -5.68 -13.39 6.30
N ASP A 9 -6.05 -12.33 5.59
CA ASP A 9 -6.94 -11.26 6.04
C ASP A 9 -6.54 -10.37 7.24
N LYS A 10 -6.37 -9.08 6.94
CA LYS A 10 -6.46 -7.91 7.87
C LYS A 10 -5.23 -7.42 8.62
N THR A 11 -4.00 -7.75 8.24
CA THR A 11 -2.88 -6.91 8.71
C THR A 11 -2.86 -5.64 7.86
N PRO A 12 -3.11 -4.44 8.42
CA PRO A 12 -2.78 -3.21 7.71
C PRO A 12 -1.31 -3.31 7.35
N LEU A 13 -1.02 -3.18 6.06
CA LEU A 13 0.34 -3.26 5.57
C LEU A 13 1.05 -2.00 6.07
N GLU A 14 1.82 -2.11 7.15
CA GLU A 14 2.69 -1.03 7.59
C GLU A 14 3.71 -0.79 6.47
N LEU A 15 3.48 0.29 5.72
CA LEU A 15 4.40 0.72 4.69
C LEU A 15 5.65 1.26 5.38
N PRO A 16 6.87 0.82 5.00
CA PRO A 16 8.08 1.49 5.46
C PRO A 16 8.03 2.98 5.11
N ASP A 17 8.56 3.86 5.98
CA ASP A 17 8.44 5.32 5.84
C ASP A 17 8.86 5.83 4.46
N ALA A 18 9.94 5.26 3.90
CA ALA A 18 10.42 5.60 2.56
C ALA A 18 9.43 5.24 1.44
N LEU A 19 8.62 4.20 1.63
CA LEU A 19 7.57 3.81 0.71
C LEU A 19 6.32 4.68 0.89
N ALA A 20 5.94 4.98 2.13
CA ALA A 20 4.84 5.90 2.42
C ALA A 20 5.09 7.27 1.77
N GLN A 21 6.30 7.83 1.92
CA GLN A 21 6.67 9.10 1.30
C GLN A 21 6.53 9.09 -0.23
N ARG A 22 6.93 7.98 -0.89
CA ARG A 22 6.77 7.84 -2.35
C ARG A 22 5.31 7.69 -2.77
N VAL A 23 4.51 7.00 -1.97
CA VAL A 23 3.06 6.88 -2.20
C VAL A 23 2.42 8.26 -2.08
N ASP A 24 2.79 9.05 -1.07
CA ASP A 24 2.33 10.43 -0.91
C ASP A 24 2.71 11.32 -2.08
N ASP A 25 3.95 11.23 -2.58
CA ASP A 25 4.39 11.99 -3.76
C ASP A 25 3.58 11.65 -5.01
N LEU A 26 3.16 10.39 -5.16
CA LEU A 26 2.32 9.93 -6.27
C LEU A 26 0.87 10.38 -6.08
N LEU A 27 0.34 10.29 -4.85
CA LEU A 27 -1.00 10.80 -4.52
C LEU A 27 -1.08 12.33 -4.66
N ALA A 28 0.00 13.06 -4.40
CA ALA A 28 0.09 14.50 -4.62
C ALA A 28 -0.01 14.91 -6.10
N ARG A 29 0.18 13.96 -7.02
CA ARG A 29 0.09 14.15 -8.47
C ARG A 29 -1.17 13.53 -9.08
N ASP A 30 -2.12 13.09 -8.24
CA ASP A 30 -3.30 12.32 -8.63
C ASP A 30 -2.96 10.98 -9.34
N ASP A 31 -1.72 10.47 -9.17
CA ASP A 31 -1.21 9.25 -9.80
C ASP A 31 -1.54 7.99 -8.98
N TYR A 32 -2.84 7.79 -8.68
CA TYR A 32 -3.33 6.70 -7.81
C TYR A 32 -2.90 5.30 -8.26
N PHE A 33 -2.98 5.01 -9.57
CA PHE A 33 -2.57 3.71 -10.12
C PHE A 33 -1.05 3.48 -10.03
N ALA A 34 -0.25 4.53 -10.07
CA ALA A 34 1.19 4.42 -9.89
C ALA A 34 1.51 4.13 -8.43
N ALA A 35 0.83 4.78 -7.48
CA ALA A 35 0.95 4.51 -6.05
C ALA A 35 0.65 3.03 -5.72
N ILE A 36 -0.45 2.48 -6.25
CA ILE A 36 -0.80 1.07 -6.04
C ILE A 36 0.28 0.15 -6.63
N ARG A 37 0.76 0.43 -7.85
CA ARG A 37 1.83 -0.36 -8.46
C ARG A 37 3.11 -0.31 -7.63
N GLN A 38 3.45 0.85 -7.09
CA GLN A 38 4.65 1.04 -6.27
C GLN A 38 4.56 0.22 -4.98
N VAL A 39 3.43 0.26 -4.26
CA VAL A 39 3.20 -0.56 -3.06
C VAL A 39 3.34 -2.03 -3.39
N ARG A 40 2.68 -2.50 -4.45
CA ARG A 40 2.72 -3.92 -4.85
C ARG A 40 4.13 -4.39 -5.24
N ARG A 41 4.90 -3.54 -5.91
CA ARG A 41 6.26 -3.87 -6.35
C ARG A 41 7.23 -4.00 -5.17
N GLU A 42 7.13 -3.10 -4.20
CA GLU A 42 8.08 -3.02 -3.07
C GLU A 42 7.73 -4.03 -1.97
N THR A 43 6.44 -4.34 -1.78
CA THR A 43 5.96 -5.22 -0.70
C THR A 43 5.62 -6.63 -1.17
N GLY A 44 5.52 -6.85 -2.50
CA GLY A 44 5.00 -8.09 -3.06
C GLY A 44 3.50 -8.31 -2.82
N ALA A 45 2.79 -7.30 -2.31
CA ALA A 45 1.40 -7.43 -1.92
C ALA A 45 0.45 -7.59 -3.12
N GLY A 46 -0.68 -8.25 -2.87
CA GLY A 46 -1.77 -8.39 -3.83
C GLY A 46 -2.46 -7.04 -4.11
N LEU A 47 -3.28 -7.00 -5.17
CA LEU A 47 -3.97 -5.78 -5.60
C LEU A 47 -4.82 -5.17 -4.47
N VAL A 48 -5.60 -5.98 -3.76
CA VAL A 48 -6.47 -5.53 -2.67
C VAL A 48 -5.69 -4.84 -1.55
N VAL A 49 -4.54 -5.41 -1.18
CA VAL A 49 -3.68 -4.87 -0.12
C VAL A 49 -3.02 -3.57 -0.59
N GLY A 50 -2.54 -3.53 -1.84
CA GLY A 50 -1.98 -2.32 -2.44
C GLY A 50 -3.00 -1.17 -2.51
N THR A 51 -4.23 -1.46 -2.92
CA THR A 51 -5.31 -0.47 -2.93
C THR A 51 -5.59 0.07 -1.53
N ARG A 52 -5.78 -0.81 -0.53
CA ARG A 52 -6.05 -0.38 0.85
C ARG A 52 -4.93 0.48 1.44
N ALA A 53 -3.67 0.17 1.15
CA ALA A 53 -2.55 0.94 1.65
C ALA A 53 -2.51 2.36 1.06
N VAL A 54 -2.86 2.49 -0.22
CA VAL A 54 -2.95 3.80 -0.90
C VAL A 54 -4.18 4.58 -0.45
N ASP A 55 -5.32 3.90 -0.28
CA ASP A 55 -6.57 4.47 0.24
C ASP A 55 -6.37 5.08 1.63
N HIS A 56 -5.71 4.32 2.53
CA HIS A 56 -5.37 4.80 3.86
C HIS A 56 -4.41 6.01 3.84
N GLY A 57 -3.41 6.00 2.95
CA GLY A 57 -2.53 7.15 2.75
C GLY A 57 -3.28 8.40 2.29
N GLN A 58 -4.28 8.23 1.42
CA GLN A 58 -5.13 9.33 0.97
C GLN A 58 -6.02 9.87 2.10
N GLU A 59 -6.68 9.01 2.87
CA GLU A 59 -7.53 9.39 4.01
C GLU A 59 -6.77 10.20 5.07
N LEU A 60 -5.54 9.77 5.40
CA LEU A 60 -4.67 10.49 6.34
C LEU A 60 -4.32 11.89 5.84
N ARG A 61 -4.12 12.03 4.53
CA ARG A 61 -3.76 13.29 3.88
C ARG A 61 -4.94 14.24 3.76
N ASP A 62 -6.13 13.73 3.49
CA ASP A 62 -7.38 14.51 3.47
C ASP A 62 -7.80 14.97 4.89
N SER A 63 -7.29 14.30 5.93
CA SER A 63 -7.56 14.60 7.34
C SER A 63 -6.51 15.52 8.00
N ALA A 64 -5.43 15.88 7.28
CA ALA A 64 -4.30 16.68 7.77
C ALA A 64 -4.39 18.13 7.29
#